data_AF-A0A945LGX1-F1
#
_entry.id   AF-A0A945LGX1-F1
#
_cell.length_a   1.000
_cell.length_b   1.000
_cell.length_c   1.000
_cell.angle_alpha   90.00
_cell.angle_beta   90.00
_cell.angle_gamma   90.00
#
_symmetry.space_group_name_H-M   'P 1'
#
loop_
_entity.id
_entity.type
_entity.pdbx_description
1 polymer ?
#
loop_
_entity_poly.entity_id
_entity_poly.type
_entity_poly.pdbx_seq_one_letter_code
_entity_poly.pdbx_strand_id
1 'polypeptide(L)'
;LTKQDIADIVRIERHLNANKTVSARFLQVSSNGEYSEGMVHIQRPGRMRLEYDPPNPTMIIADGTNLIYIDRELDQTTAIFLSLTPAELILRDTLSFASKDLLVTGFERSAGVIQLSIVKTDDPLEGRIMLIFSDKPFELRKWVVVDSQGIKTTVSLLGPEFGKPLDPNLFDFEMPAFDKDLN
;
A
#
# COMPACT_ATOMS: atom_id res chain seq x y z
N LEU A 1 -10.19 -23.13 -0.22
CA LEU A 1 -10.72 -22.24 -1.28
C LEU A 1 -11.71 -23.02 -2.14
N THR A 2 -12.87 -22.44 -2.42
CA THR A 2 -13.86 -22.97 -3.37
C THR A 2 -13.47 -22.61 -4.82
N LYS A 3 -14.14 -23.21 -5.81
CA LYS A 3 -13.96 -22.82 -7.23
C LYS A 3 -14.22 -21.33 -7.47
N GLN A 4 -15.22 -20.77 -6.78
CA GLN A 4 -15.56 -19.36 -6.89
C GLN A 4 -14.47 -18.47 -6.26
N ASP A 5 -13.86 -18.91 -5.16
CA ASP A 5 -12.75 -18.16 -4.53
C ASP A 5 -11.53 -18.11 -5.47
N ILE A 6 -11.22 -19.22 -6.14
CA ILE A 6 -10.14 -19.25 -7.15
C ILE A 6 -10.45 -18.27 -8.30
N ALA A 7 -11.69 -18.27 -8.79
CA ALA A 7 -12.10 -17.34 -9.85
C ALA A 7 -11.97 -15.86 -9.42
N ASP A 8 -12.34 -15.54 -8.18
CA ASP A 8 -12.21 -14.19 -7.64
C ASP A 8 -10.75 -13.81 -7.35
N ILE A 9 -9.90 -14.74 -6.92
CA ILE A 9 -8.45 -14.51 -6.79
C ILE A 9 -7.84 -14.15 -8.15
N VAL A 10 -8.17 -14.88 -9.21
CA VAL A 10 -7.71 -14.56 -10.59
C VAL A 10 -8.23 -13.19 -11.04
N ARG A 11 -9.46 -12.83 -10.66
CA ARG A 11 -10.04 -11.52 -10.95
C ARG A 11 -9.35 -10.39 -10.18
N ILE A 12 -9.02 -10.59 -8.90
CA ILE A 12 -8.20 -9.69 -8.09
C ILE A 12 -6.84 -9.48 -8.76
N GLU A 13 -6.16 -10.58 -9.11
CA GLU A 13 -4.85 -10.56 -9.75
C GLU A 13 -4.87 -9.72 -11.03
N ARG A 14 -5.85 -9.97 -11.91
CA ARG A 14 -6.03 -9.21 -13.15
C ARG A 14 -6.28 -7.74 -12.90
N HIS A 15 -7.16 -7.38 -11.96
CA HIS A 15 -7.47 -6.00 -11.65
C HIS A 15 -6.25 -5.26 -11.09
N LEU A 16 -5.52 -5.89 -10.17
CA LEU A 16 -4.28 -5.32 -9.66
C LEU A 16 -3.27 -5.17 -10.79
N ASN A 17 -3.01 -6.18 -11.61
CA ASN A 17 -1.99 -6.07 -12.65
C ASN A 17 -2.35 -5.09 -13.79
N ALA A 18 -3.64 -4.87 -14.07
CA ALA A 18 -4.08 -3.92 -15.09
C ALA A 18 -3.91 -2.45 -14.67
N ASN A 19 -4.07 -2.15 -13.37
CA ASN A 19 -4.14 -0.78 -12.87
C ASN A 19 -2.82 -0.31 -12.26
N LYS A 20 -1.81 -0.04 -13.10
CA LYS A 20 -0.46 0.36 -12.62
C LYS A 20 -0.44 1.71 -11.90
N THR A 21 -1.42 2.58 -12.17
CA THR A 21 -1.56 3.86 -11.48
C THR A 21 -2.84 3.93 -10.67
N VAL A 22 -2.77 4.58 -9.51
CA VAL A 22 -3.91 4.90 -8.64
C VAL A 22 -3.75 6.33 -8.14
N SER A 23 -4.83 7.10 -8.17
CA SER A 23 -4.94 8.38 -7.48
C SER A 23 -6.21 8.39 -6.65
N ALA A 24 -6.14 8.74 -5.37
CA ALA A 24 -7.33 8.83 -4.52
C ALA A 24 -7.12 9.78 -3.35
N ARG A 25 -8.23 10.27 -2.80
CA ARG A 25 -8.25 10.69 -1.40
C ARG A 25 -8.16 9.44 -0.53
N PHE A 26 -7.51 9.52 0.62
CA PHE A 26 -7.49 8.41 1.57
C PHE A 26 -7.95 8.82 2.96
N LEU A 27 -8.47 7.84 3.69
CA LEU A 27 -8.68 7.88 5.13
C LEU A 27 -7.89 6.73 5.76
N GLN A 28 -6.89 7.09 6.55
CA GLN A 28 -6.11 6.15 7.35
C GLN A 28 -6.71 6.05 8.75
N VAL A 29 -6.74 4.85 9.31
CA VAL A 29 -7.03 4.59 10.72
C VAL A 29 -5.93 3.69 11.29
N SER A 30 -5.26 4.14 12.33
CA SER A 30 -4.24 3.39 13.07
C SER A 30 -4.85 2.48 14.14
N SER A 31 -4.02 1.64 14.75
CA SER A 31 -4.44 0.65 15.75
C SER A 31 -5.03 1.27 17.02
N ASN A 32 -4.61 2.48 17.38
CA ASN A 32 -5.12 3.26 18.51
C ASN A 32 -6.44 4.00 18.21
N GLY A 33 -6.95 3.93 16.97
CA GLY A 33 -8.18 4.59 16.54
C GLY A 33 -8.00 6.03 16.07
N GLU A 34 -6.79 6.58 16.10
CA GLU A 34 -6.49 7.85 15.44
C GLU A 34 -6.71 7.70 13.93
N TYR A 35 -7.14 8.80 13.31
CA TYR A 35 -7.37 8.84 11.88
C TYR A 35 -6.67 10.02 11.25
N SER A 36 -6.34 9.87 9.98
CA SER A 36 -5.75 10.94 9.18
C SER A 36 -6.22 10.83 7.75
N GLU A 37 -6.33 11.95 7.08
CA GLU A 37 -6.72 12.02 5.67
C GLU A 37 -5.60 12.56 4.82
N GLY A 38 -5.72 12.39 3.51
CA GLY A 38 -4.73 12.91 2.58
C GLY A 38 -4.96 12.49 1.14
N MET A 39 -3.93 12.68 0.32
CA MET A 39 -3.86 12.21 -1.06
C MET A 39 -2.90 11.04 -1.18
N VAL A 40 -3.32 10.01 -1.92
CA VAL A 40 -2.47 8.90 -2.31
C VAL A 40 -2.32 8.86 -3.83
N HIS A 41 -1.07 8.76 -4.27
CA HIS A 41 -0.68 8.49 -5.63
C HIS A 41 0.18 7.23 -5.65
N ILE A 42 -0.13 6.29 -6.53
CA ILE A 42 0.64 5.06 -6.72
C ILE A 42 0.98 4.97 -8.19
N GLN A 43 2.24 4.68 -8.50
CA GLN A 43 2.70 4.32 -9.83
C GLN A 43 3.62 3.09 -9.73
N ARG A 44 3.06 1.93 -10.05
CA ARG A 44 3.83 0.69 -10.05
C ARG A 44 4.79 0.61 -11.24
N PRO A 45 5.96 -0.01 -11.06
CA PRO A 45 6.46 -0.58 -9.80
C PRO A 45 7.07 0.45 -8.84
N GLY A 46 6.94 0.17 -7.55
CA GLY A 46 7.76 0.71 -6.47
C GLY A 46 7.51 2.16 -6.08
N ARG A 47 6.71 2.92 -6.85
CA ARG A 47 6.48 4.35 -6.56
C ARG A 47 5.14 4.62 -5.91
N MET A 48 5.18 5.43 -4.87
CA MET A 48 4.02 5.87 -4.11
C MET A 48 4.28 7.21 -3.47
N ARG A 49 3.24 8.02 -3.29
CA ARG A 49 3.23 9.21 -2.46
C ARG A 49 1.95 9.21 -1.64
N LEU A 50 2.07 9.24 -0.33
CA LEU A 50 0.99 9.56 0.61
C LEU A 50 1.34 10.92 1.22
N GLU A 51 0.47 11.90 1.03
CA GLU A 51 0.61 13.23 1.60
C GLU A 51 -0.58 13.48 2.50
N TYR A 52 -0.32 13.70 3.80
CA TYR A 52 -1.35 13.90 4.80
C TYR A 52 -1.85 15.35 4.77
N ASP A 53 -3.12 15.53 5.08
CA ASP A 53 -3.72 16.86 5.17
C ASP A 53 -3.30 17.59 6.45
N PRO A 54 -3.26 18.94 6.42
CA PRO A 54 -3.10 19.73 7.63
C PRO A 54 -4.11 19.33 8.73
N PRO A 55 -3.69 19.36 10.01
CA PRO A 55 -2.42 19.90 10.51
C PRO A 55 -1.24 18.92 10.43
N ASN A 56 -1.43 17.68 9.96
CA ASN A 56 -0.38 16.67 9.92
C ASN A 56 0.55 16.93 8.71
N PRO A 57 1.82 17.32 8.92
CA PRO A 57 2.72 17.65 7.81
C PRO A 57 3.54 16.44 7.36
N THR A 58 3.10 15.23 7.71
CA THR A 58 3.75 13.98 7.33
C THR A 58 3.58 13.69 5.84
N MET A 59 4.60 13.06 5.27
CA MET A 59 4.58 12.54 3.92
C MET A 59 5.30 11.20 3.86
N ILE A 60 4.77 10.25 3.09
CA ILE A 60 5.41 8.98 2.81
C ILE A 60 5.65 8.86 1.32
N ILE A 61 6.89 8.63 0.92
CA ILE A 61 7.28 8.45 -0.48
C ILE A 61 7.93 7.08 -0.64
N ALA A 62 7.51 6.34 -1.66
CA ALA A 62 8.29 5.23 -2.18
C ALA A 62 8.91 5.66 -3.52
N ASP A 63 10.23 5.55 -3.63
CA ASP A 63 11.02 6.04 -4.79
C ASP A 63 11.36 4.92 -5.79
N GLY A 64 10.88 3.70 -5.53
CA GLY A 64 11.25 2.48 -6.26
C GLY A 64 12.17 1.53 -5.49
N THR A 65 12.93 2.05 -4.52
CA THR A 65 13.89 1.27 -3.71
C THR A 65 13.57 1.37 -2.21
N ASN A 66 13.28 2.57 -1.73
CA ASN A 66 13.05 2.87 -0.33
C ASN A 66 11.60 3.28 -0.10
N LEU A 67 11.12 3.04 1.12
CA LEU A 67 9.97 3.72 1.71
C LEU A 67 10.51 4.78 2.67
N ILE A 68 10.22 6.03 2.37
CA ILE A 68 10.73 7.22 3.04
C ILE A 68 9.58 7.86 3.81
N TYR A 69 9.71 7.96 5.12
CA TYR A 69 8.80 8.67 6.01
C TYR A 69 9.40 10.03 6.36
N ILE A 70 8.64 11.10 6.13
CA ILE A 70 9.06 12.48 6.31
C ILE A 70 8.08 13.15 7.25
N ASP A 71 8.59 13.64 8.38
CA ASP A 71 7.86 14.47 9.32
C ASP A 71 8.48 15.87 9.31
N ARG A 72 7.78 16.83 8.70
CA ARG A 72 8.28 18.21 8.58
C ARG A 72 8.09 19.03 9.86
N GLU A 73 7.25 18.59 10.79
CA GLU A 73 7.11 19.27 12.09
C GLU A 73 8.34 19.00 12.96
N LEU A 74 8.83 17.76 12.91
CA LEU A 74 9.98 17.30 13.68
C LEU A 74 11.32 17.43 12.93
N ASP A 75 11.30 17.85 11.66
CA ASP A 75 12.46 17.84 10.75
C ASP A 75 13.15 16.47 10.69
N GLN A 76 12.34 15.40 10.59
CA GLN A 76 12.81 14.03 10.59
C GLN A 76 12.50 13.35 9.25
N THR A 77 13.52 12.67 8.72
CA THR A 77 13.38 11.79 7.55
C THR A 77 13.96 10.43 7.88
N THR A 78 13.13 9.39 7.76
CA THR A 78 13.54 7.99 7.94
C THR A 78 13.34 7.24 6.64
N ALA A 79 14.31 6.42 6.24
CA ALA A 79 14.19 5.57 5.07
C ALA A 79 14.48 4.12 5.40
N ILE A 80 13.67 3.22 4.87
CA ILE A 80 13.84 1.78 4.96
C ILE A 80 13.70 1.18 3.57
N PHE A 81 14.37 0.07 3.29
CA PHE A 81 14.20 -0.61 2.00
C PHE A 81 12.73 -1.02 1.83
N LEU A 82 12.12 -0.64 0.71
CA LEU A 82 10.73 -0.96 0.41
C LEU A 82 10.49 -2.47 0.48
N SER A 83 11.47 -3.27 0.03
CA SER A 83 11.45 -4.73 0.07
C SER A 83 11.30 -5.32 1.46
N LEU A 84 11.65 -4.58 2.52
CA LEU A 84 11.52 -4.97 3.93
C LEU A 84 10.23 -4.44 4.57
N THR A 85 9.29 -3.99 3.75
CA THR A 85 7.97 -3.54 4.20
C THR A 85 6.86 -4.34 3.54
N PRO A 86 5.70 -4.47 4.20
CA PRO A 86 4.51 -4.99 3.54
C PRO A 86 4.10 -4.17 2.32
N ALA A 87 4.38 -2.85 2.29
CA ALA A 87 3.99 -1.97 1.19
C ALA A 87 4.53 -2.43 -0.18
N GLU A 88 5.64 -3.19 -0.23
CA GLU A 88 6.13 -3.81 -1.45
C GLU A 88 5.05 -4.63 -2.16
N LEU A 89 4.18 -5.35 -1.44
CA LEU A 89 3.13 -6.17 -2.05
C LEU A 89 2.12 -5.33 -2.84
N ILE A 90 1.84 -4.11 -2.38
CA ILE A 90 0.94 -3.16 -3.06
C ILE A 90 1.66 -2.52 -4.24
N LEU A 91 2.97 -2.28 -4.11
CA LEU A 91 3.76 -1.51 -5.07
C LEU A 91 4.52 -2.35 -6.10
N ARG A 92 4.55 -3.67 -5.97
CA ARG A 92 5.27 -4.55 -6.90
C ARG A 92 4.73 -4.45 -8.32
N ASP A 93 5.60 -4.72 -9.29
CA ASP A 93 5.22 -4.63 -10.70
C ASP A 93 4.07 -5.60 -11.01
N THR A 94 4.34 -6.89 -10.85
CA THR A 94 3.41 -7.95 -11.20
C THR A 94 3.11 -8.78 -9.97
N LEU A 95 1.84 -8.99 -9.70
CA LEU A 95 1.36 -9.79 -8.61
C LEU A 95 0.80 -11.11 -9.16
N SER A 96 1.27 -12.23 -8.64
CA SER A 96 0.81 -13.57 -8.99
C SER A 96 0.51 -14.33 -7.72
N PHE A 97 -0.71 -14.82 -7.53
CA PHE A 97 -1.04 -15.66 -6.37
C PHE A 97 -0.67 -17.13 -6.60
N ALA A 98 -0.23 -17.48 -7.81
CA ALA A 98 0.29 -18.79 -8.16
C ALA A 98 1.81 -18.91 -7.98
N SER A 99 2.51 -17.80 -7.69
CA SER A 99 3.96 -17.81 -7.49
C SER A 99 4.32 -18.26 -6.08
N LYS A 100 5.58 -18.69 -5.90
CA LYS A 100 6.06 -19.25 -4.64
C LYS A 100 6.42 -18.19 -3.59
N ASP A 101 6.49 -16.92 -3.97
CA ASP A 101 6.85 -15.78 -3.12
C ASP A 101 5.67 -15.22 -2.33
N LEU A 102 4.42 -15.58 -2.70
CA LEU A 102 3.21 -15.12 -2.04
C LEU A 102 2.37 -16.29 -1.53
N LEU A 103 1.81 -16.11 -0.33
CA LEU A 103 0.84 -17.05 0.24
C LEU A 103 -0.47 -16.33 0.53
N VAL A 104 -1.56 -16.84 -0.04
CA VAL A 104 -2.91 -16.46 0.35
C VAL A 104 -3.24 -17.14 1.67
N THR A 105 -3.41 -16.34 2.72
CA THR A 105 -3.65 -16.81 4.10
C THR A 105 -5.11 -16.67 4.52
N GLY A 106 -5.91 -15.90 3.79
CA GLY A 106 -7.32 -15.72 4.06
C GLY A 106 -8.09 -15.24 2.84
N PHE A 107 -9.31 -15.71 2.70
CA PHE A 107 -10.23 -15.27 1.67
C PHE A 107 -11.64 -15.27 2.24
N GLU A 108 -12.30 -14.12 2.20
CA GLU A 108 -13.67 -13.96 2.69
C GLU A 108 -14.53 -13.25 1.65
N ARG A 109 -15.76 -13.73 1.49
CA ARG A 109 -16.78 -13.10 0.65
C ARG A 109 -18.00 -12.80 1.51
N SER A 110 -18.40 -11.55 1.53
CA SER A 110 -19.64 -11.08 2.15
C SER A 110 -20.41 -10.20 1.17
N ALA A 111 -21.61 -9.74 1.54
CA ALA A 111 -22.51 -9.05 0.62
C ALA A 111 -21.84 -7.84 -0.04
N GLY A 112 -21.47 -7.99 -1.32
CA GLY A 112 -20.82 -6.94 -2.12
C GLY A 112 -19.34 -6.70 -1.82
N VAL A 113 -18.70 -7.49 -0.96
CA VAL A 113 -17.32 -7.29 -0.51
C VAL A 113 -16.50 -8.58 -0.64
N ILE A 114 -15.28 -8.44 -1.16
CA ILE A 114 -14.30 -9.53 -1.23
C ILE A 114 -13.05 -9.10 -0.47
N GLN A 115 -12.56 -9.95 0.43
CA GLN A 115 -11.35 -9.73 1.20
C GLN A 115 -10.33 -10.82 0.90
N LEU A 116 -9.09 -10.42 0.69
CA LEU A 116 -7.98 -11.31 0.41
C LEU A 116 -6.79 -10.95 1.32
N SER A 117 -6.36 -11.89 2.14
CA SER A 117 -5.18 -11.74 2.99
C SER A 117 -3.99 -12.47 2.36
N ILE A 118 -2.86 -11.76 2.28
CA ILE A 118 -1.60 -12.24 1.72
C ILE A 118 -0.42 -11.93 2.63
N VAL A 119 0.58 -12.81 2.57
CA VAL A 119 1.91 -12.64 3.17
C VAL A 119 2.98 -12.99 2.14
N LYS A 120 4.19 -12.47 2.34
CA LYS A 120 5.38 -12.98 1.64
C LYS A 120 5.76 -14.33 2.25
N THR A 121 6.25 -15.26 1.44
CA THR A 121 6.61 -16.61 1.91
C THR A 121 8.02 -16.71 2.49
N ASP A 122 8.92 -15.82 2.08
CA ASP A 122 10.30 -15.74 2.57
C ASP A 122 10.39 -15.11 3.96
N ASP A 123 9.53 -14.12 4.25
CA ASP A 123 9.36 -13.57 5.59
C ASP A 123 7.88 -13.35 5.95
N PRO A 124 7.15 -14.41 6.36
CA PRO A 124 5.75 -14.27 6.80
C PRO A 124 5.59 -13.49 8.11
N LEU A 125 6.67 -13.25 8.86
CA LEU A 125 6.66 -12.49 10.11
C LEU A 125 6.82 -10.98 9.88
N GLU A 126 7.31 -10.56 8.71
CA GLU A 126 7.44 -9.15 8.29
C GLU A 126 6.09 -8.41 8.29
N GLY A 127 4.99 -9.15 8.08
CA GLY A 127 3.64 -8.63 8.16
C GLY A 127 2.68 -9.29 7.18
N ARG A 128 1.42 -8.87 7.22
CA ARG A 128 0.37 -9.29 6.29
C ARG A 128 -0.35 -8.10 5.70
N ILE A 129 -0.83 -8.28 4.47
CA ILE A 129 -1.75 -7.34 3.83
C ILE A 129 -3.09 -8.01 3.60
N MET A 130 -4.16 -7.31 3.98
CA MET A 130 -5.50 -7.62 3.56
C MET A 130 -5.96 -6.58 2.54
N LEU A 131 -6.31 -7.03 1.34
CA LEU A 131 -6.91 -6.21 0.30
C LEU A 131 -8.42 -6.40 0.32
N ILE A 132 -9.18 -5.30 0.25
CA ILE A 132 -10.63 -5.30 0.33
C ILE A 132 -11.20 -4.62 -0.93
N PHE A 133 -12.04 -5.37 -1.64
CA PHE A 133 -12.64 -4.97 -2.90
C PHE A 133 -14.17 -4.85 -2.76
N SER A 134 -14.76 -3.89 -3.46
CA SER A 134 -16.18 -3.94 -3.80
C SER A 134 -16.39 -4.93 -4.95
N ASP A 135 -17.49 -5.66 -4.96
CA ASP A 135 -17.79 -6.64 -6.02
C ASP A 135 -18.38 -5.97 -7.28
N LYS A 136 -19.23 -4.95 -7.11
CA LYS A 136 -19.96 -4.28 -8.20
C LYS A 136 -20.07 -2.77 -7.96
N PRO A 137 -19.28 -1.92 -8.65
CA PRO A 137 -18.18 -2.29 -9.56
C PRO A 137 -17.03 -2.97 -8.83
N PHE A 138 -16.21 -3.72 -9.58
CA PHE A 138 -15.04 -4.41 -9.02
C PHE A 138 -13.85 -3.47 -8.87
N GLU A 139 -13.59 -3.04 -7.63
CA GLU A 139 -12.58 -2.03 -7.35
C GLU A 139 -11.90 -2.29 -6.02
N LEU A 140 -10.59 -2.04 -5.96
CA LEU A 140 -9.89 -1.95 -4.68
C LEU A 140 -10.43 -0.74 -3.91
N ARG A 141 -10.95 -0.97 -2.70
CA ARG A 141 -11.54 0.08 -1.85
C ARG A 141 -10.72 0.37 -0.62
N LYS A 142 -9.96 -0.61 -0.13
CA LYS A 142 -9.22 -0.51 1.12
C LYS A 142 -8.10 -1.54 1.15
N TRP A 143 -7.02 -1.22 1.85
CA TRP A 143 -6.08 -2.21 2.34
C TRP A 143 -5.85 -2.06 3.84
N VAL A 144 -5.46 -3.15 4.45
CA VAL A 144 -5.03 -3.21 5.85
C VAL A 144 -3.64 -3.81 5.85
N VAL A 145 -2.68 -3.07 6.41
CA VAL A 145 -1.35 -3.56 6.71
C VAL A 145 -1.32 -3.94 8.19
N VAL A 146 -0.76 -5.10 8.51
CA VAL A 146 -0.32 -5.42 9.86
C VAL A 146 1.17 -5.74 9.77
N ASP A 147 1.99 -4.98 10.47
CA ASP A 147 3.45 -5.18 10.48
C ASP A 147 3.88 -6.30 11.45
N SER A 148 5.19 -6.54 11.52
CA SER A 148 5.80 -7.54 12.39
C SER A 148 5.58 -7.31 13.89
N GLN A 149 5.27 -6.07 14.29
CA GLN A 149 4.95 -5.70 15.67
C GLN A 149 3.45 -5.86 15.97
N GLY A 150 2.64 -6.22 14.98
CA GLY A 150 1.19 -6.34 15.10
C GLY A 150 0.45 -5.01 14.99
N ILE A 151 1.14 -3.92 14.64
CA ILE A 151 0.51 -2.61 14.44
C ILE A 151 -0.33 -2.68 13.18
N LYS A 152 -1.62 -2.38 13.33
CA LYS A 152 -2.61 -2.41 12.25
C LYS A 152 -2.84 -1.01 11.71
N THR A 153 -2.62 -0.84 10.41
CA THR A 153 -2.93 0.38 9.67
C THR A 153 -3.95 0.08 8.59
N THR A 154 -5.08 0.76 8.62
CA THR A 154 -6.14 0.63 7.61
C THR A 154 -6.14 1.86 6.73
N VAL A 155 -6.08 1.70 5.41
CA VAL A 155 -6.19 2.81 4.46
C VAL A 155 -7.39 2.56 3.56
N SER A 156 -8.34 3.49 3.57
CA SER A 156 -9.53 3.48 2.72
C SER A 156 -9.34 4.45 1.56
N LEU A 157 -9.65 4.00 0.34
CA LEU A 157 -9.59 4.81 -0.88
C LEU A 157 -10.95 5.46 -1.14
N LEU A 158 -10.95 6.78 -1.25
CA LEU A 158 -12.11 7.62 -1.52
C LEU A 158 -12.05 8.12 -2.96
N GLY A 159 -13.01 7.68 -3.77
CA GLY A 159 -13.09 8.01 -5.19
C GLY A 159 -11.82 7.65 -5.99
N PRO A 160 -11.31 6.40 -5.91
CA PRO A 160 -10.07 6.05 -6.58
C PRO A 160 -10.20 6.14 -8.11
N GLU A 161 -9.21 6.76 -8.73
CA GLU A 161 -9.03 6.80 -10.18
C GLU A 161 -7.88 5.88 -10.55
N PHE A 162 -8.19 4.85 -11.35
CA PHE A 162 -7.24 3.84 -11.76
C PHE A 162 -6.78 4.06 -13.22
N GLY A 163 -5.51 3.76 -13.50
CA GLY A 163 -4.99 3.70 -14.87
C GLY A 163 -4.81 5.06 -15.56
N LYS A 164 -5.04 6.19 -14.87
CA LYS A 164 -4.77 7.52 -15.41
C LYS A 164 -3.27 7.85 -15.33
N PRO A 165 -2.72 8.62 -16.29
CA PRO A 165 -1.36 9.14 -16.19
C PRO A 165 -1.20 9.99 -14.91
N LEU A 166 -0.03 9.85 -14.27
CA LEU A 166 0.39 10.68 -13.14
C LEU A 166 1.62 11.48 -13.56
N ASP A 167 1.82 12.65 -12.95
CA ASP A 167 3.05 13.41 -13.14
C ASP A 167 4.22 12.61 -12.55
N PRO A 168 5.26 12.28 -13.34
CA PRO A 168 6.41 11.52 -12.86
C PRO A 168 7.12 12.16 -11.67
N ASN A 169 7.12 13.49 -11.59
CA ASN A 169 7.84 14.24 -10.55
C ASN A 169 7.17 14.13 -9.17
N LEU A 170 5.97 13.53 -9.06
CA LEU A 170 5.28 13.35 -7.77
C LEU A 170 6.08 12.50 -6.78
N PHE A 171 6.94 11.62 -7.30
CA PHE A 171 7.66 10.62 -6.52
C PHE A 171 9.13 11.00 -6.28
N ASP A 172 9.57 12.12 -6.85
CA ASP A 172 10.93 12.58 -6.68
C ASP A 172 11.06 13.23 -5.29
N PHE A 173 11.97 12.69 -4.49
CA PHE A 173 12.34 13.27 -3.20
C PHE A 173 13.86 13.26 -3.06
N GLU A 174 14.43 14.46 -2.99
CA GLU A 174 15.83 14.62 -2.63
C GLU A 174 15.94 14.54 -1.11
N MET A 175 16.59 13.48 -0.62
CA MET A 175 16.92 13.41 0.81
C MET A 175 17.79 14.62 1.17
N PRO A 176 17.48 15.32 2.28
CA PRO A 176 18.39 16.32 2.83
C PRO A 176 19.77 15.70 3.02
N ALA A 177 20.84 16.44 2.72
CA ALA A 177 22.19 15.96 2.92
C ALA A 177 22.35 15.53 4.39
N PHE A 178 22.83 14.30 4.61
CA PHE A 178 23.25 13.88 5.95
C PHE A 178 24.29 14.87 6.45
N ASP A 179 23.97 15.60 7.52
CA ASP A 179 24.92 16.48 8.16
C ASP A 179 26.08 15.62 8.69
N LYS A 180 27.27 15.83 8.11
CA LYS A 180 28.48 15.04 8.43
C LYS A 180 29.15 15.47 9.72
N ASP A 181 28.61 16.47 10.41
CA ASP A 181 29.27 17.14 11.53
C ASP A 181 28.94 16.52 12.91
N LEU A 182 28.34 15.33 12.95
CA LEU A 182 28.22 14.51 14.16
C LEU A 182 29.26 13.38 14.17
N ASN A 183 30.53 13.74 14.42
CA ASN A 183 31.58 12.84 14.91
C ASN A 183 32.59 13.60 15.76
#